data_AF-E6Q8P9-F1
#
_entry.id   AF-E6Q8P9-F1
#
_cell.length_a   1.000
_cell.length_b   1.000
_cell.length_c   1.000
_cell.angle_alpha   90.00
_cell.angle_beta   90.00
_cell.angle_gamma   90.00
#
_symmetry.space_group_name_H-M   'P 1'
#
loop_
_entity.id
_entity.type
_entity.pdbx_description
1 polymer ?
#
loop_
_entity_poly.entity_id
_entity_poly.type
_entity_poly.pdbx_seq_one_letter_code
_entity_poly.pdbx_strand_id
1 'polypeptide(L)'
;MTPQTTAQRQAKYRAKRPFAGKDENGERRINTWVHTGTYLALERLARHHGITRREMLERLVVAEETRITATLVDEDLLDAYYDKATLRSNSESLRS
;
A
#
# COMPACT_ATOMS: atom_id res chain seq x y z
N MET A 1 -14.48 7.67 -34.79
CA MET A 1 -14.11 7.19 -33.44
C MET A 1 -12.60 7.05 -33.40
N THR A 2 -11.90 7.91 -32.66
CA THR A 2 -10.42 7.87 -32.60
C THR A 2 -9.97 6.60 -31.87
N PRO A 3 -9.09 5.77 -32.46
CA PRO A 3 -8.63 4.55 -31.83
C PRO A 3 -7.84 4.87 -30.55
N GLN A 4 -8.18 4.19 -29.45
CA GLN A 4 -7.49 4.40 -28.18
C GLN A 4 -6.06 3.88 -28.24
N THR A 5 -5.11 4.66 -27.73
CA THR A 5 -3.71 4.24 -27.61
C THR A 5 -3.54 3.24 -26.46
N THR A 6 -2.44 2.47 -26.46
CA THR A 6 -2.11 1.56 -25.34
C THR A 6 -2.01 2.32 -24.01
N ALA A 7 -1.46 3.54 -24.01
CA ALA A 7 -1.37 4.39 -22.83
C ALA A 7 -2.76 4.76 -22.29
N GLN A 8 -3.70 5.11 -23.16
CA GLN A 8 -5.08 5.42 -22.80
C GLN A 8 -5.81 4.19 -22.24
N ARG A 9 -5.60 3.01 -22.83
CA ARG A 9 -6.14 1.75 -22.30
C ARG A 9 -5.62 1.46 -20.89
N GLN A 10 -4.31 1.61 -20.69
CA GLN A 10 -3.70 1.36 -19.38
C GLN A 10 -4.15 2.40 -18.33
N ALA A 11 -4.31 3.67 -18.73
CA ALA A 11 -4.86 4.71 -17.86
C ALA A 11 -6.30 4.37 -17.44
N LYS A 12 -7.16 3.98 -18.39
CA LYS A 12 -8.54 3.57 -18.11
C LYS A 12 -8.62 2.34 -17.21
N TYR A 13 -7.75 1.35 -17.43
CA TYR A 13 -7.65 0.17 -16.56
C TYR A 13 -7.27 0.56 -15.13
N ARG A 14 -6.23 1.38 -14.96
CA ARG A 14 -5.80 1.86 -13.63
C ARG A 14 -6.86 2.70 -12.94
N ALA A 15 -7.61 3.52 -13.68
CA ALA A 15 -8.69 4.33 -13.13
C ALA A 15 -9.86 3.47 -12.61
N LYS A 16 -10.12 2.32 -13.24
CA LYS A 16 -11.19 1.40 -12.82
C LYS A 16 -10.78 0.46 -11.68
N ARG A 17 -9.48 0.18 -11.54
CA ARG A 17 -8.97 -0.84 -10.62
C ARG A 17 -9.38 -0.64 -9.14
N PRO A 18 -9.37 0.59 -8.59
CA PRO A 18 -9.81 0.82 -7.21
C PRO A 18 -11.28 0.54 -6.93
N PHE A 19 -12.11 0.36 -7.96
CA PHE A 19 -13.55 0.15 -7.84
C PHE A 19 -14.01 -1.23 -8.32
N ALA A 20 -13.07 -2.07 -8.77
CA ALA A 20 -13.37 -3.35 -9.42
C ALA A 20 -13.68 -4.51 -8.43
N GLY A 21 -13.83 -4.21 -7.13
CA GLY A 21 -14.07 -5.19 -6.07
C GLY A 21 -15.52 -5.18 -5.56
N LYS A 22 -15.80 -6.05 -4.58
CA LYS A 22 -17.07 -6.04 -3.85
C LYS A 22 -17.23 -4.70 -3.12
N ASP A 23 -18.44 -4.14 -3.11
CA ASP A 23 -18.76 -2.87 -2.45
C ASP A 23 -17.89 -1.70 -2.94
N GLU A 24 -17.50 -1.71 -4.23
CA GLU A 24 -16.63 -0.72 -4.88
C GLU A 24 -15.22 -0.61 -4.26
N ASN A 25 -14.79 -1.60 -3.48
CA ASN A 25 -13.47 -1.64 -2.85
C ASN A 25 -12.53 -2.58 -3.61
N GLY A 26 -11.94 -2.05 -4.68
CA GLY A 26 -10.90 -2.70 -5.45
C GLY A 26 -9.48 -2.44 -4.91
N GLU A 27 -8.49 -2.74 -5.75
CA GLU A 27 -7.08 -2.63 -5.35
C GLU A 27 -6.53 -1.21 -5.49
N ARG A 28 -5.62 -0.84 -4.60
CA ARG A 28 -4.89 0.42 -4.61
C ARG A 28 -3.42 0.19 -4.92
N ARG A 29 -2.79 1.09 -5.67
CA ARG A 29 -1.39 0.96 -6.05
C ARG A 29 -0.49 1.71 -5.08
N ILE A 30 0.44 0.99 -4.45
CA ILE A 30 1.54 1.57 -3.68
C ILE A 30 2.69 1.84 -4.66
N ASN A 31 2.85 3.09 -5.08
CA ASN A 31 3.96 3.52 -5.94
C ASN A 31 5.06 4.13 -5.07
N THR A 32 6.03 3.33 -4.65
CA THR A 32 7.16 3.86 -3.89
C THR A 32 8.47 3.18 -4.28
N TRP A 33 9.55 3.95 -4.23
CA TRP A 33 10.90 3.43 -4.28
C TRP A 33 11.31 2.99 -2.87
N VAL A 34 12.00 1.86 -2.77
CA VAL A 34 12.52 1.34 -1.51
C VAL A 34 14.02 1.09 -1.65
N HIS A 35 14.73 1.06 -0.52
CA HIS A 35 16.13 0.66 -0.52
C HIS A 35 16.31 -0.75 -1.05
N THR A 36 17.45 -1.01 -1.70
CA THR A 36 17.80 -2.34 -2.24
C THR A 36 17.71 -3.44 -1.19
N GLY A 37 18.13 -3.16 0.05
CA GLY A 37 18.03 -4.12 1.16
C GLY A 37 16.59 -4.57 1.43
N THR A 38 15.65 -3.63 1.45
CA THR A 38 14.21 -3.90 1.62
C THR A 38 13.66 -4.73 0.48
N TYR A 39 14.02 -4.39 -0.76
CA TYR A 39 13.59 -5.14 -1.94
C TYR A 39 14.03 -6.61 -1.87
N LEU A 40 15.30 -6.85 -1.53
CA LEU A 40 15.85 -8.21 -1.41
C LEU A 40 15.27 -8.97 -0.21
N ALA A 41 15.00 -8.28 0.90
CA ALA A 41 14.34 -8.89 2.05
C ALA A 41 12.92 -9.35 1.71
N LEU A 42 12.13 -8.50 1.04
CA LEU A 42 10.78 -8.83 0.60
C LEU A 42 10.78 -10.04 -0.34
N GLU A 43 11.73 -10.11 -1.27
CA GLU A 43 11.89 -11.26 -2.17
C GLU A 43 12.19 -12.56 -1.42
N ARG A 44 13.15 -12.54 -0.48
CA ARG A 44 13.49 -13.72 0.32
C ARG A 44 12.33 -14.20 1.17
N LEU A 45 11.62 -13.28 1.82
CA LEU A 45 10.44 -13.59 2.63
C LEU A 45 9.32 -14.21 1.77
N ALA A 46 8.98 -13.58 0.65
CA ALA A 46 7.97 -14.10 -0.26
C ALA A 46 8.32 -15.52 -0.74
N ARG A 47 9.59 -15.76 -1.11
CA ARG A 47 10.08 -17.08 -1.51
C ARG A 47 10.00 -18.11 -0.38
N HIS A 48 10.41 -17.74 0.83
CA HIS A 48 10.36 -18.64 1.99
C HIS A 48 8.94 -19.13 2.28
N HIS A 49 7.95 -18.25 2.12
CA HIS A 49 6.54 -18.57 2.35
C HIS A 49 5.80 -19.09 1.11
N GLY A 50 6.45 -19.17 -0.05
CA GLY A 50 5.82 -19.62 -1.30
C GLY A 50 4.73 -18.69 -1.85
N ILE A 51 4.80 -17.40 -1.54
CA ILE A 51 3.79 -16.40 -1.94
C ILE A 51 4.37 -15.28 -2.80
N THR A 52 3.51 -14.43 -3.34
CA THR A 52 3.96 -13.28 -4.15
C THR A 52 4.54 -12.18 -3.27
N ARG A 53 5.44 -11.34 -3.82
CA ARG A 53 5.96 -10.14 -3.11
C ARG A 53 4.87 -9.16 -2.73
N ARG A 54 3.82 -9.02 -3.57
CA ARG A 54 2.64 -8.21 -3.28
C ARG A 54 1.94 -8.74 -2.02
N GLU A 55 1.65 -10.03 -2.00
CA GLU A 55 0.98 -10.66 -0.85
C GLU A 55 1.83 -10.59 0.42
N MET A 56 3.15 -10.79 0.32
CA MET A 56 4.04 -10.63 1.47
C MET A 56 4.03 -9.19 1.99
N LEU A 57 4.06 -8.19 1.10
CA LEU A 57 3.95 -6.78 1.49
C LEU A 57 2.62 -6.49 2.20
N GLU A 58 1.51 -6.98 1.66
CA GLU A 58 0.18 -6.85 2.27
C GLU A 58 0.14 -7.48 3.66
N ARG A 59 0.66 -8.71 3.81
CA ARG A 59 0.74 -9.39 5.12
C ARG A 59 1.54 -8.60 6.14
N LEU A 60 2.71 -8.08 5.76
CA LEU A 60 3.55 -7.30 6.66
C LEU A 60 2.88 -6.00 7.11
N VAL A 61 2.25 -5.27 6.18
CA VAL A 61 1.56 -4.00 6.49
C VAL A 61 0.35 -4.23 7.39
N VAL A 62 -0.51 -5.20 7.06
CA VAL A 62 -1.71 -5.49 7.87
C VAL A 62 -1.35 -6.07 9.23
N ALA A 63 -0.31 -6.91 9.32
CA ALA A 63 0.15 -7.44 10.60
C ALA A 63 0.64 -6.33 11.53
N GLU A 64 1.39 -5.37 10.99
CA GLU A 64 1.88 -4.23 11.76
C GLU A 64 0.74 -3.28 12.17
N GLU A 65 -0.19 -2.98 11.26
CA GLU A 65 -1.39 -2.20 11.58
C GLU A 65 -2.18 -2.86 12.71
N THR A 66 -2.43 -4.17 12.62
CA THR A 66 -3.13 -4.95 13.66
C THR A 66 -2.38 -4.90 14.99
N ARG A 67 -1.04 -4.98 14.97
CA ARG A 67 -0.21 -4.91 16.16
C ARG A 67 -0.33 -3.53 16.84
N ILE A 68 -0.36 -2.46 16.06
CA ILE A 68 -0.50 -1.09 16.58
C ILE A 68 -1.91 -0.89 17.13
N THR A 69 -2.95 -1.19 16.35
CA THR A 69 -4.34 -0.95 16.77
C THR A 69 -4.74 -1.81 17.97
N ALA A 70 -4.19 -3.02 18.12
CA ALA A 70 -4.39 -3.85 19.32
C ALA A 70 -3.83 -3.20 20.61
N THR A 71 -2.92 -2.23 20.52
CA THR A 71 -2.40 -1.49 21.68
C THR A 71 -3.19 -0.22 22.01
N LEU A 72 -4.03 0.25 21.07
CA LEU A 72 -4.87 1.43 21.24
C LEU A 72 -6.19 1.01 21.91
N VAL A 73 -6.18 0.94 23.24
CA VAL A 73 -7.36 0.60 24.07
C VAL A 73 -8.35 1.75 24.22
N ASP A 74 -7.92 2.98 23.93
CA ASP A 74 -8.72 4.19 24.00
C ASP A 74 -9.35 4.46 22.62
N GLU A 75 -10.68 4.62 22.59
CA GLU A 75 -11.45 4.89 21.37
C GLU A 75 -11.04 6.22 20.74
N ASP A 76 -10.71 7.25 21.55
CA ASP A 76 -10.24 8.54 21.04
C ASP A 76 -8.88 8.42 20.35
N LEU A 77 -8.00 7.53 20.86
CA LEU A 77 -6.71 7.25 20.22
C LEU A 77 -6.85 6.45 18.94
N LEU A 78 -7.83 5.54 18.88
CA LEU A 78 -8.14 4.76 17.70
C LEU A 78 -8.73 5.65 16.59
N ASP A 79 -9.65 6.55 16.94
CA ASP A 79 -10.21 7.53 16.04
C ASP A 79 -9.12 8.46 15.48
N ALA A 80 -8.22 8.95 16.35
CA ALA A 80 -7.10 9.78 15.93
C ALA A 80 -6.11 9.04 14.99
N TYR A 81 -5.96 7.71 15.14
CA TYR A 81 -5.13 6.90 14.25
C TYR A 81 -5.75 6.74 12.85
N TYR A 82 -7.07 6.64 12.76
CA TYR A 82 -7.78 6.54 11.49
C TYR A 82 -8.04 7.90 10.82
N ASP A 83 -8.03 8.99 11.59
CA ASP A 83 -8.20 10.33 11.02
C ASP A 83 -6.95 10.76 10.24
N LYS A 84 -7.17 11.32 9.05
CA LYS A 84 -6.12 11.61 8.04
C LYS A 84 -5.23 12.81 8.39
N ALA A 85 -5.43 13.44 9.55
CA ALA A 85 -4.90 14.76 9.86
C ALA A 85 -3.40 14.80 10.25
N THR A 86 -2.74 13.68 10.53
CA THR A 86 -1.46 13.68 11.26
C THR A 86 -0.22 13.19 10.49
N LEU A 87 -0.26 12.99 9.17
CA LEU A 87 0.98 12.68 8.44
C LEU A 87 1.71 13.96 7.98
N ARG A 88 2.55 14.52 8.86
CA ARG A 88 3.66 15.41 8.45
C ARG A 88 4.55 14.65 7.46
N SER A 89 4.78 15.27 6.30
CA SER A 89 5.62 14.77 5.19
C SER A 89 7.05 14.43 5.64
N ASN A 90 7.49 13.19 5.40
CA ASN A 90 8.90 12.75 5.54
C ASN A 90 9.81 13.29 4.43
N SER A 91 9.77 14.60 4.15
CA SER A 91 10.59 15.24 3.12
C SER A 91 11.90 15.86 3.63
N GLU A 92 12.21 15.80 4.93
CA GLU A 92 13.39 16.48 5.50
C GLU A 92 14.61 15.59 5.80
N SER A 93 14.57 14.27 5.62
CA SER A 93 15.70 13.40 6.01
C SER A 93 16.66 13.01 4.88
N LEU A 94 16.50 13.54 3.66
CA LEU A 94 17.40 13.23 2.52
C LEU A 94 17.87 14.50 1.81
N ARG A 95 18.63 15.35 2.52
CA ARG A 95 19.61 16.26 1.92
C ARG A 95 20.87 16.24 2.80
N SER A 96 21.84 15.42 2.39
CA SER A 96 23.27 15.70 2.65
C SER A 96 23.79 16.56 1.53
#